data_AF-D8PXE9-F1
#
_entry.id   AF-D8PXE9-F1
#
_cell.length_a   1.000
_cell.length_b   1.000
_cell.length_c   1.000
_cell.angle_alpha   90.00
_cell.angle_beta   90.00
_cell.angle_gamma   90.00
#
_symmetry.space_group_name_H-M   'P 1'
#
loop_
_entity.id
_entity.type
_entity.pdbx_description
1 polymer ?
#
loop_
_entity_poly.entity_id
_entity_poly.type
_entity_poly.pdbx_seq_one_letter_code
_entity_poly.pdbx_strand_id
1 'polypeptide(L)'
;MGVPLALLTLAVLSGVTAAHDAGLISALGPQGVHLVKLNAQNARWKALADASNSAQKPFGGASDDPLYQAYDEFPAQWFEQPLDHFNNETGDTFGQRYWVNKRHYVPGTNAPVIVLDGGETSGEDRLPFLDTGIVEILTRATGGVGVVLEHRYYGETKPVQNLTTDSLRFLTNEQSAADSANFMANVKFDGIDEDLTAPGTPWIYYGGSYAGARAAHMRVLYPDLVFGAIASSAVTHADITNWQYMEVIRRSAPEACARHLENSIQTIDAVLARGGFPSRALKALFGLSGLEHDDDFASVLSSPLGYWQAKCWDPQFGSTAFEDFCEVLGKAPAGHLGALEYGDEERMVDVGDGLALDFSVLNYAKYIRENVVSRCTDNTVEECFGSYDDFQYLATDLDQTWRLWLFQVCTQWGYFTTAPPDPAHPRILSKLITLAHESKICKQAFPPGKHFTVPSMPNVTAVNMLGDFDIRAERLAIIDGEVDPWRPDTPHSEDAIEREDTISEPFKLIPNGVHHYDEYGYLNLADEPPEIQQIHGEMILFVTEWLKEWNATRT
;
A
#
# COMPACT_ATOMS: atom_id res chain seq x y z
N MET A 1 45.19 16.38 -5.23
CA MET A 1 44.96 16.00 -3.82
C MET A 1 43.47 15.92 -3.63
N GLY A 2 42.97 14.71 -3.44
CA GLY A 2 41.54 14.40 -3.48
C GLY A 2 40.79 14.89 -2.26
N VAL A 3 39.52 15.21 -2.47
CA VAL A 3 38.50 15.38 -1.43
C VAL A 3 37.59 14.15 -1.58
N PRO A 4 37.35 13.37 -0.51
CA PRO A 4 36.55 12.16 -0.62
C PRO A 4 35.07 12.52 -0.69
N LEU A 5 34.38 11.94 -1.67
CA LEU A 5 32.93 11.92 -1.79
C LEU A 5 32.42 10.91 -0.74
N ALA A 6 31.87 11.40 0.37
CA ALA A 6 31.15 10.54 1.31
C ALA A 6 29.77 10.24 0.71
N LEU A 7 29.53 8.96 0.38
CA LEU A 7 28.17 8.46 0.14
C LEU A 7 27.39 8.60 1.44
N LEU A 8 26.51 9.59 1.53
CA LEU A 8 25.39 9.55 2.45
C LEU A 8 24.34 8.60 1.86
N THR A 9 24.35 7.34 2.30
CA THR A 9 23.14 6.52 2.29
C THR A 9 22.23 7.05 3.39
N LEU A 10 21.33 7.97 3.06
CA LEU A 10 20.28 8.41 3.98
C LEU A 10 19.35 7.23 4.25
N ALA A 11 19.16 6.92 5.52
CA ALA A 11 18.15 6.00 6.00
C ALA A 11 16.77 6.66 5.83
N VAL A 12 16.00 6.19 4.86
CA VAL A 12 14.56 6.45 4.72
C VAL A 12 13.88 5.15 5.10
N LEU A 13 13.50 4.95 6.37
CA LEU A 13 13.11 3.62 6.86
C LEU A 13 11.98 3.57 7.89
N SER A 14 11.19 4.63 8.05
CA SER A 14 10.13 4.66 9.08
C SER A 14 8.77 5.17 8.58
N GLY A 15 8.73 6.22 7.74
CA GLY A 15 7.46 6.75 7.20
C GLY A 15 6.94 6.02 5.94
N VAL A 16 7.83 5.37 5.21
CA VAL A 16 7.48 4.57 4.02
C VAL A 16 7.05 3.16 4.40
N THR A 17 7.37 2.68 5.62
CA THR A 17 7.31 1.25 5.93
C THR A 17 5.90 0.69 6.06
N ALA A 18 4.94 1.36 6.69
CA ALA A 18 3.64 0.72 6.98
C ALA A 18 2.67 0.68 5.77
N ALA A 19 2.57 1.75 4.97
CA ALA A 19 1.86 1.72 3.69
C ALA A 19 2.54 0.76 2.68
N HIS A 20 3.87 0.70 2.70
CA HIS A 20 4.64 -0.30 1.97
C HIS A 20 4.39 -1.72 2.52
N ASP A 21 4.23 -1.92 3.82
CA ASP A 21 3.98 -3.22 4.45
C ASP A 21 2.59 -3.76 4.05
N ALA A 22 1.55 -2.92 4.03
CA ALA A 22 0.23 -3.31 3.51
C ALA A 22 0.28 -3.63 2.01
N GLY A 23 0.96 -2.80 1.21
CA GLY A 23 1.19 -3.05 -0.21
C GLY A 23 1.94 -4.36 -0.48
N LEU A 24 2.97 -4.67 0.33
CA LEU A 24 3.69 -5.95 0.28
C LEU A 24 2.78 -7.14 0.62
N ILE A 25 1.93 -7.01 1.65
CA ILE A 25 1.00 -8.08 2.04
C ILE A 25 -0.03 -8.35 0.94
N SER A 26 -0.58 -7.31 0.31
CA SER A 26 -1.50 -7.47 -0.83
C SER A 26 -0.82 -8.09 -2.06
N ALA A 27 0.37 -7.59 -2.41
CA ALA A 27 1.05 -7.99 -3.63
C ALA A 27 1.74 -9.36 -3.54
N LEU A 28 2.13 -9.79 -2.32
CA LEU A 28 3.02 -10.94 -2.11
C LEU A 28 2.52 -11.92 -1.02
N GLY A 29 1.33 -11.71 -0.45
CA GLY A 29 0.67 -12.57 0.53
C GLY A 29 1.58 -13.06 1.67
N PRO A 30 1.75 -14.39 1.87
CA PRO A 30 2.61 -14.93 2.93
C PRO A 30 4.05 -14.38 2.89
N GLN A 31 4.62 -14.21 1.70
CA GLN A 31 5.96 -13.63 1.56
C GLN A 31 5.97 -12.15 1.92
N GLY A 32 4.90 -11.41 1.64
CA GLY A 32 4.70 -10.05 2.14
C GLY A 32 4.86 -10.01 3.66
N VAL A 33 4.14 -10.88 4.38
CA VAL A 33 4.24 -10.99 5.85
C VAL A 33 5.67 -11.31 6.32
N HIS A 34 6.39 -12.20 5.62
CA HIS A 34 7.78 -12.50 5.94
C HIS A 34 8.70 -11.29 5.76
N LEU A 35 8.55 -10.54 4.66
CA LEU A 35 9.34 -9.34 4.41
C LEU A 35 9.08 -8.23 5.44
N VAL A 36 7.82 -8.06 5.86
CA VAL A 36 7.44 -7.13 6.94
C VAL A 36 8.11 -7.53 8.25
N LYS A 37 8.02 -8.82 8.64
CA LYS A 37 8.67 -9.33 9.86
C LYS A 37 10.19 -9.16 9.81
N LEU A 38 10.83 -9.43 8.68
CA LEU A 38 12.26 -9.24 8.48
C LEU A 38 12.66 -7.77 8.58
N ASN A 39 11.86 -6.85 8.02
CA ASN A 39 12.09 -5.41 8.15
C ASN A 39 12.01 -4.97 9.60
N ALA A 40 10.97 -5.39 10.33
CA ALA A 40 10.81 -5.06 11.75
C ALA A 40 11.98 -5.58 12.60
N GLN A 41 12.43 -6.82 12.34
CA GLN A 41 13.59 -7.40 13.03
C GLN A 41 14.88 -6.61 12.73
N ASN A 42 15.16 -6.32 11.47
CA ASN A 42 16.36 -5.59 11.06
C ASN A 42 16.36 -4.15 11.60
N ALA A 43 15.21 -3.47 11.61
CA ALA A 43 15.06 -2.15 12.21
C ALA A 43 15.34 -2.19 13.72
N ARG A 44 14.83 -3.20 14.42
CA ARG A 44 15.11 -3.41 15.86
C ARG A 44 16.58 -3.67 16.13
N TRP A 45 17.25 -4.48 15.32
CA TRP A 45 18.69 -4.74 15.46
C TRP A 45 19.52 -3.49 15.22
N LYS A 46 19.17 -2.70 14.21
CA LYS A 46 19.82 -1.41 13.96
C LYS A 46 19.64 -0.46 15.15
N ALA A 47 18.42 -0.34 15.68
CA ALA A 47 18.14 0.46 16.87
C ALA A 47 18.91 -0.04 18.12
N LEU A 48 19.03 -1.35 18.32
CA LEU A 48 19.82 -1.93 19.41
C LEU A 48 21.32 -1.71 19.23
N ALA A 49 21.83 -1.82 18.00
CA ALA A 49 23.22 -1.54 17.67
C ALA A 49 23.56 -0.07 17.88
N ASP A 50 22.67 0.84 17.47
CA ASP A 50 22.79 2.28 17.68
C ASP A 50 22.68 2.63 19.18
N ALA A 51 21.76 1.99 19.92
CA ALA A 51 21.63 2.14 21.37
C ALA A 51 22.86 1.58 22.14
N SER A 52 23.53 0.54 21.62
CA SER A 52 24.78 0.03 22.20
C SER A 52 25.95 0.99 22.04
N ASN A 53 25.86 1.94 21.10
CA ASN A 53 26.83 3.00 20.85
C ASN A 53 26.49 4.35 21.51
N SER A 54 25.32 4.48 22.15
CA SER A 54 24.91 5.70 22.86
C SER A 54 24.54 5.41 24.31
N ALA A 55 25.27 5.99 25.26
CA ALA A 55 24.90 5.95 26.67
C ALA A 55 23.56 6.68 26.91
N GLN A 56 22.58 5.96 27.45
CA GLN A 56 21.37 6.40 28.15
C GLN A 56 20.60 7.61 27.59
N LYS A 57 19.44 7.35 26.97
CA LYS A 57 18.29 8.28 27.00
C LYS A 57 17.11 7.67 27.77
N PRO A 58 16.32 8.48 28.52
CA PRO A 58 15.20 7.98 29.32
C PRO A 58 13.99 7.65 28.44
N PHE A 59 13.19 6.66 28.88
CA PHE A 59 11.87 6.36 28.34
C PHE A 59 10.95 7.58 28.48
N GLY A 60 10.36 8.02 27.36
CA GLY A 60 9.43 9.15 27.28
C GLY A 60 10.05 10.35 26.57
N GLY A 61 10.12 10.32 25.25
CA GLY A 61 10.59 11.41 24.42
C GLY A 61 10.28 11.14 22.96
N ALA A 62 9.94 12.21 22.23
CA ALA A 62 9.64 12.22 20.81
C ALA A 62 10.60 11.37 19.97
N SER A 63 10.09 10.83 18.85
CA SER A 63 10.89 10.11 17.86
C SER A 63 12.11 10.93 17.44
N ASP A 64 13.32 10.37 17.61
CA ASP A 64 14.60 10.97 17.19
C ASP A 64 14.78 10.91 15.64
N ASP A 65 13.71 10.71 14.87
CA ASP A 65 13.73 10.64 13.41
C ASP A 65 13.60 12.06 12.80
N PRO A 66 14.58 12.52 11.98
CA PRO A 66 14.55 13.84 11.37
C PRO A 66 13.31 14.14 10.51
N LEU A 67 12.67 13.11 9.93
CA LEU A 67 11.42 13.27 9.19
C LEU A 67 10.23 13.57 10.12
N TYR A 68 10.22 13.00 11.32
CA TYR A 68 9.15 13.21 12.29
C TYR A 68 9.31 14.52 13.07
N GLN A 69 10.54 15.03 13.24
CA GLN A 69 10.77 16.40 13.72
C GLN A 69 10.28 17.46 12.72
N ALA A 70 10.05 17.11 11.45
CA ALA A 70 9.59 18.08 10.44
C ALA A 70 8.12 18.50 10.62
N TYR A 71 7.32 17.73 11.37
CA TYR A 71 5.86 17.95 11.48
C TYR A 71 5.40 18.38 12.87
N ASP A 72 6.29 18.90 13.72
CA ASP A 72 5.98 19.42 15.06
C ASP A 72 4.88 20.52 15.05
N GLU A 73 4.64 21.17 13.91
CA GLU A 73 3.55 22.12 13.72
C GLU A 73 2.16 21.49 13.86
N PHE A 74 2.04 20.19 13.53
CA PHE A 74 0.80 19.43 13.59
C PHE A 74 0.88 18.44 14.76
N PRO A 75 0.52 18.84 15.99
CA PRO A 75 0.48 17.89 17.10
C PRO A 75 -0.71 16.92 16.95
N ALA A 76 -0.49 15.68 17.35
CA ALA A 76 -1.54 14.67 17.40
C ALA A 76 -2.65 15.06 18.40
N GLN A 77 -3.90 14.90 17.98
CA GLN A 77 -5.11 15.12 18.77
C GLN A 77 -5.93 13.82 18.83
N TRP A 78 -6.92 13.78 19.72
CA TRP A 78 -7.68 12.56 20.01
C TRP A 78 -9.18 12.85 20.05
N PHE A 79 -9.95 12.00 19.38
CA PHE A 79 -11.40 12.02 19.38
C PHE A 79 -11.93 10.71 19.97
N GLU A 80 -12.87 10.79 20.91
CA GLU A 80 -13.44 9.60 21.54
C GLU A 80 -14.45 8.93 20.60
N GLN A 81 -14.20 7.66 20.25
CA GLN A 81 -15.06 6.83 19.41
C GLN A 81 -15.68 5.69 20.24
N PRO A 82 -16.91 5.25 19.95
CA PRO A 82 -17.41 3.97 20.45
C PRO A 82 -16.62 2.82 19.78
N LEU A 83 -16.38 1.75 20.53
CA LEU A 83 -15.71 0.56 20.02
C LEU A 83 -16.53 -0.15 18.93
N ASP A 84 -17.84 -0.21 19.12
CA ASP A 84 -18.80 -0.85 18.23
C ASP A 84 -19.98 0.08 17.95
N HIS A 85 -20.06 0.60 16.72
CA HIS A 85 -21.15 1.50 16.29
C HIS A 85 -22.49 0.79 16.11
N PHE A 86 -22.48 -0.53 15.95
CA PHE A 86 -23.65 -1.33 15.58
C PHE A 86 -24.19 -2.17 16.74
N ASN A 87 -23.43 -2.32 17.82
CA ASN A 87 -23.88 -2.93 19.06
C ASN A 87 -23.29 -2.24 20.31
N ASN A 88 -24.05 -1.30 20.87
CA ASN A 88 -23.63 -0.50 22.03
C ASN A 88 -23.98 -1.15 23.39
N GLU A 89 -23.91 -2.48 23.52
CA GLU A 89 -24.24 -3.17 24.76
C GLU A 89 -23.26 -2.88 25.91
N THR A 90 -21.99 -2.62 25.61
CA THR A 90 -20.94 -2.41 26.64
C THR A 90 -20.65 -0.94 26.93
N GLY A 91 -20.89 -0.03 25.97
CA GLY A 91 -20.53 1.38 26.10
C GLY A 91 -19.02 1.64 26.04
N ASP A 92 -18.23 0.68 25.56
CA ASP A 92 -16.77 0.81 25.47
C ASP A 92 -16.38 1.84 24.41
N THR A 93 -15.36 2.66 24.72
CA THR A 93 -14.82 3.69 23.83
C THR A 93 -13.31 3.56 23.67
N PHE A 94 -12.77 4.20 22.63
CA PHE A 94 -11.34 4.34 22.40
C PHE A 94 -11.02 5.73 21.83
N GLY A 95 -9.76 6.16 21.95
CA GLY A 95 -9.29 7.38 21.31
C GLY A 95 -8.87 7.13 19.86
N GLN A 96 -9.50 7.80 18.91
CA GLN A 96 -9.07 7.90 17.51
C GLN A 96 -8.17 9.12 17.34
N ARG A 97 -6.97 8.89 16.80
CA ARG A 97 -5.98 9.94 16.60
C ARG A 97 -6.26 10.74 15.32
N TYR A 98 -5.98 12.03 15.34
CA TYR A 98 -6.09 12.89 14.17
C TYR A 98 -5.14 14.09 14.25
N TRP A 99 -4.93 14.78 13.13
CA TRP A 99 -4.10 15.98 13.01
C TRP A 99 -4.84 17.06 12.24
N VAL A 100 -4.48 18.32 12.50
CA VAL A 100 -5.17 19.48 11.92
C VAL A 100 -4.17 20.49 11.38
N ASN A 101 -4.33 20.86 10.12
CA ASN A 101 -3.66 22.02 9.51
C ASN A 101 -4.66 23.18 9.41
N LYS A 102 -4.31 24.31 10.02
CA LYS A 102 -5.13 25.53 10.09
C LYS A 102 -4.51 26.71 9.33
N ARG A 103 -3.41 26.51 8.59
CA ARG A 103 -2.62 27.59 7.96
C ARG A 103 -3.46 28.52 7.08
N HIS A 104 -4.43 27.95 6.38
CA HIS A 104 -5.26 28.67 5.38
C HIS A 104 -6.70 28.89 5.82
N TYR A 105 -7.07 28.52 7.04
CA TYR A 105 -8.44 28.66 7.52
C TYR A 105 -8.90 30.12 7.53
N VAL A 106 -10.03 30.40 6.86
CA VAL A 106 -10.64 31.74 6.84
C VAL A 106 -11.99 31.72 7.58
N PRO A 107 -12.05 32.26 8.82
CA PRO A 107 -13.27 32.32 9.62
C PRO A 107 -14.43 33.03 8.91
N GLY A 108 -15.67 32.56 9.11
CA GLY A 108 -16.90 33.19 8.64
C GLY A 108 -17.17 33.06 7.14
N THR A 109 -16.45 32.19 6.43
CA THR A 109 -16.57 32.02 4.97
C THR A 109 -17.26 30.72 4.53
N ASN A 110 -17.87 29.98 5.47
CA ASN A 110 -18.28 28.58 5.26
C ASN A 110 -17.11 27.71 4.78
N ALA A 111 -15.93 27.92 5.38
CA ALA A 111 -14.70 27.22 5.02
C ALA A 111 -14.93 25.70 5.04
N PRO A 112 -14.51 24.96 3.99
CA PRO A 112 -14.65 23.52 3.97
C PRO A 112 -13.66 22.87 4.94
N VAL A 113 -13.99 21.65 5.35
CA VAL A 113 -13.02 20.74 5.97
C VAL A 113 -12.57 19.73 4.93
N ILE A 114 -11.27 19.69 4.65
CA ILE A 114 -10.65 18.71 3.77
C ILE A 114 -10.08 17.61 4.66
N VAL A 115 -10.71 16.44 4.67
CA VAL A 115 -10.28 15.30 5.50
C VAL A 115 -9.61 14.25 4.62
N LEU A 116 -8.41 13.84 5.00
CA LEU A 116 -7.70 12.70 4.45
C LEU A 116 -7.90 11.50 5.37
N ASP A 117 -8.42 10.41 4.81
CA ASP A 117 -8.54 9.12 5.48
C ASP A 117 -7.17 8.46 5.57
N GLY A 118 -6.74 8.11 6.79
CA GLY A 118 -5.43 7.55 7.04
C GLY A 118 -5.19 6.20 6.34
N GLY A 119 -6.24 5.45 6.04
CA GLY A 119 -6.13 4.11 5.47
C GLY A 119 -5.40 3.12 6.39
N GLU A 120 -4.78 2.12 5.79
CA GLU A 120 -4.14 0.99 6.44
C GLU A 120 -2.70 1.29 6.92
N THR A 121 -2.48 2.49 7.47
CA THR A 121 -1.18 2.95 7.98
C THR A 121 -1.34 3.93 9.14
N SER A 122 -0.22 4.30 9.79
CA SER A 122 -0.23 5.38 10.79
C SER A 122 -0.63 6.70 10.13
N GLY A 123 -1.48 7.48 10.79
CA GLY A 123 -1.80 8.83 10.30
C GLY A 123 -0.60 9.77 10.30
N GLU A 124 0.46 9.45 11.07
CA GLU A 124 1.74 10.18 10.98
C GLU A 124 2.39 10.06 9.59
N ASP A 125 2.21 8.92 8.92
CA ASP A 125 2.72 8.69 7.56
C ASP A 125 1.98 9.53 6.52
N ARG A 126 0.86 10.17 6.92
CA ARG A 126 0.05 11.04 6.06
C ARG A 126 0.30 12.53 6.29
N LEU A 127 1.18 12.90 7.23
CA LEU A 127 1.56 14.29 7.48
C LEU A 127 2.22 14.99 6.28
N PRO A 128 2.97 14.34 5.39
CA PRO A 128 3.44 14.98 4.16
C PRO A 128 2.29 15.57 3.31
N PHE A 129 1.15 14.88 3.26
CA PHE A 129 -0.04 15.30 2.51
C PHE A 129 -0.81 16.41 3.20
N LEU A 130 -0.74 16.45 4.53
CA LEU A 130 -1.25 17.55 5.36
C LEU A 130 -0.40 18.82 5.25
N ASP A 131 0.92 18.67 5.10
CA ASP A 131 1.90 19.75 5.10
C ASP A 131 2.07 20.41 3.73
N THR A 132 2.24 19.59 2.68
CA THR A 132 2.61 20.07 1.34
C THR A 132 1.84 19.40 0.20
N GLY A 133 1.30 18.19 0.43
CA GLY A 133 0.52 17.46 -0.56
C GLY A 133 -0.95 17.89 -0.64
N ILE A 134 -1.81 16.96 -1.06
CA ILE A 134 -3.16 17.29 -1.54
C ILE A 134 -4.04 18.06 -0.53
N VAL A 135 -3.93 17.79 0.78
CA VAL A 135 -4.72 18.48 1.80
C VAL A 135 -4.28 19.94 1.91
N GLU A 136 -2.97 20.22 1.93
CA GLU A 136 -2.44 21.58 1.89
C GLU A 136 -2.86 22.29 0.59
N ILE A 137 -2.79 21.61 -0.55
CA ILE A 137 -3.14 22.17 -1.86
C ILE A 137 -4.59 22.65 -1.88
N LEU A 138 -5.52 21.78 -1.48
CA LEU A 138 -6.94 22.10 -1.47
C LEU A 138 -7.28 23.15 -0.42
N THR A 139 -6.76 23.03 0.81
CA THR A 139 -7.04 24.01 1.87
C THR A 139 -6.52 25.39 1.52
N ARG A 140 -5.34 25.50 0.89
CA ARG A 140 -4.80 26.76 0.37
C ARG A 140 -5.67 27.38 -0.71
N ALA A 141 -6.24 26.56 -1.59
CA ALA A 141 -7.11 27.03 -2.67
C ALA A 141 -8.50 27.48 -2.18
N THR A 142 -9.02 26.83 -1.13
CA THR A 142 -10.40 27.03 -0.68
C THR A 142 -10.54 27.82 0.62
N GLY A 143 -9.43 28.14 1.30
CA GLY A 143 -9.44 28.74 2.64
C GLY A 143 -9.93 27.78 3.74
N GLY A 144 -9.74 26.47 3.53
CA GLY A 144 -10.27 25.40 4.35
C GLY A 144 -9.41 24.99 5.56
N VAL A 145 -9.91 24.02 6.32
CA VAL A 145 -9.16 23.33 7.38
C VAL A 145 -8.77 21.94 6.88
N GLY A 146 -7.49 21.57 7.04
CA GLY A 146 -6.99 20.25 6.68
C GLY A 146 -7.03 19.31 7.87
N VAL A 147 -7.44 18.06 7.66
CA VAL A 147 -7.49 17.02 8.68
C VAL A 147 -6.88 15.74 8.14
N VAL A 148 -6.04 15.08 8.93
CA VAL A 148 -5.70 13.66 8.75
C VAL A 148 -6.42 12.88 9.85
N LEU A 149 -7.23 11.90 9.48
CA LEU A 149 -7.96 11.05 10.41
C LEU A 149 -7.37 9.64 10.41
N GLU A 150 -6.77 9.21 11.53
CA GLU A 150 -6.19 7.88 11.63
C GLU A 150 -7.28 6.80 11.66
N HIS A 151 -7.03 5.70 10.96
CA HIS A 151 -7.95 4.58 10.91
C HIS A 151 -7.95 3.78 12.23
N ARG A 152 -9.10 3.24 12.66
CA ARG A 152 -9.15 2.30 13.78
C ARG A 152 -8.13 1.16 13.62
N TYR A 153 -7.47 0.75 14.70
CA TYR A 153 -6.41 -0.26 14.76
C TYR A 153 -5.03 0.16 14.21
N TYR A 154 -4.94 1.18 13.35
CA TYR A 154 -3.67 1.58 12.74
C TYR A 154 -2.97 2.68 13.54
N GLY A 155 -1.65 2.78 13.36
CA GLY A 155 -0.80 3.70 14.11
C GLY A 155 -0.97 3.56 15.62
N GLU A 156 -1.34 4.64 16.31
CA GLU A 156 -1.60 4.63 17.76
C GLU A 156 -3.09 4.58 18.12
N THR A 157 -3.97 4.50 17.13
CA THR A 157 -5.40 4.27 17.33
C THR A 157 -5.66 2.79 17.61
N LYS A 158 -5.42 2.36 18.85
CA LYS A 158 -5.49 0.94 19.27
C LYS A 158 -6.71 0.68 20.17
N PRO A 159 -7.86 0.22 19.62
CA PRO A 159 -9.08 -0.01 20.40
C PRO A 159 -9.04 -1.25 21.32
N VAL A 160 -7.99 -2.08 21.20
CA VAL A 160 -7.87 -3.39 21.87
C VAL A 160 -6.47 -3.60 22.44
N GLN A 161 -6.33 -4.59 23.32
CA GLN A 161 -5.06 -4.91 23.99
C GLN A 161 -4.18 -5.91 23.22
N ASN A 162 -4.75 -6.61 22.24
CA ASN A 162 -4.08 -7.60 21.39
C ASN A 162 -4.82 -7.76 20.06
N LEU A 163 -4.19 -8.40 19.08
CA LEU A 163 -4.66 -8.64 17.72
C LEU A 163 -5.11 -10.09 17.50
N THR A 164 -5.78 -10.68 18.50
CA THR A 164 -6.45 -11.98 18.35
C THR A 164 -7.64 -11.90 17.39
N THR A 165 -8.10 -13.03 16.86
CA THR A 165 -9.29 -13.10 15.98
C THR A 165 -10.52 -12.41 16.57
N ASP A 166 -10.76 -12.59 17.88
CA ASP A 166 -11.87 -11.93 18.55
C ASP A 166 -11.64 -10.43 18.67
N SER A 167 -10.43 -9.99 19.03
CA SER A 167 -10.12 -8.57 19.17
C SER A 167 -10.19 -7.82 17.84
N LEU A 168 -9.88 -8.47 16.72
CA LEU A 168 -9.93 -7.86 15.38
C LEU A 168 -11.34 -7.79 14.79
N ARG A 169 -12.36 -8.37 15.43
CA ARG A 169 -13.74 -8.39 14.89
C ARG A 169 -14.36 -7.00 14.63
N PHE A 170 -13.80 -5.94 15.21
CA PHE A 170 -14.25 -4.56 14.97
C PHE A 170 -13.43 -3.83 13.89
N LEU A 171 -12.47 -4.51 13.27
CA LEU A 171 -11.72 -4.02 12.11
C LEU A 171 -12.49 -4.40 10.84
N THR A 172 -13.54 -3.65 10.54
CA THR A 172 -14.35 -3.80 9.32
C THR A 172 -14.53 -2.45 8.63
N ASN A 173 -14.82 -2.49 7.32
CA ASN A 173 -15.08 -1.29 6.52
C ASN A 173 -16.28 -0.49 7.05
N GLU A 174 -17.32 -1.16 7.53
CA GLU A 174 -18.52 -0.53 8.08
C GLU A 174 -18.22 0.20 9.39
N GLN A 175 -17.47 -0.45 10.28
CA GLN A 175 -17.09 0.09 11.56
C GLN A 175 -16.16 1.31 11.42
N SER A 176 -15.21 1.28 10.48
CA SER A 176 -14.34 2.42 10.21
C SER A 176 -15.06 3.56 9.49
N ALA A 177 -15.98 3.26 8.56
CA ALA A 177 -16.83 4.27 7.94
C ALA A 177 -17.72 4.99 8.98
N ALA A 178 -18.26 4.24 9.96
CA ALA A 178 -19.02 4.81 11.06
C ALA A 178 -18.17 5.68 12.00
N ASP A 179 -16.89 5.35 12.23
CA ASP A 179 -15.96 6.25 12.93
C ASP A 179 -15.86 7.58 12.21
N SER A 180 -15.57 7.57 10.91
CA SER A 180 -15.45 8.80 10.12
C SER A 180 -16.74 9.62 10.15
N ALA A 181 -17.90 8.96 10.01
CA ALA A 181 -19.20 9.64 10.12
C ALA A 181 -19.40 10.30 11.50
N ASN A 182 -19.11 9.57 12.58
CA ASN A 182 -19.22 10.09 13.94
C ASN A 182 -18.26 11.26 14.20
N PHE A 183 -17.02 11.16 13.69
CA PHE A 183 -16.02 12.21 13.77
C PHE A 183 -16.49 13.49 13.07
N MET A 184 -16.90 13.40 11.80
CA MET A 184 -17.36 14.57 11.02
C MET A 184 -18.57 15.27 11.67
N ALA A 185 -19.48 14.49 12.27
CA ALA A 185 -20.68 15.03 12.89
C ALA A 185 -20.44 15.67 14.27
N ASN A 186 -19.32 15.37 14.95
CA ASN A 186 -19.18 15.72 16.37
C ASN A 186 -17.83 16.35 16.76
N VAL A 187 -16.81 16.31 15.90
CA VAL A 187 -15.48 16.84 16.25
C VAL A 187 -15.53 18.35 16.54
N LYS A 188 -14.73 18.77 17.52
CA LYS A 188 -14.43 20.17 17.81
C LYS A 188 -12.93 20.36 17.69
N PHE A 189 -12.52 21.31 16.86
CA PHE A 189 -11.10 21.55 16.59
C PHE A 189 -10.55 22.60 17.55
N ASP A 190 -9.47 22.25 18.24
CA ASP A 190 -8.82 23.16 19.18
C ASP A 190 -8.36 24.45 18.48
N GLY A 191 -8.80 25.59 19.02
CA GLY A 191 -8.50 26.92 18.48
C GLY A 191 -9.36 27.36 17.29
N ILE A 192 -10.47 26.66 17.00
CA ILE A 192 -11.52 27.12 16.08
C ILE A 192 -12.84 27.18 16.85
N ASP A 193 -13.40 28.38 17.00
CA ASP A 193 -14.66 28.58 17.73
C ASP A 193 -15.91 28.27 16.88
N GLU A 194 -15.78 28.29 15.55
CA GLU A 194 -16.87 27.99 14.62
C GLU A 194 -17.22 26.51 14.62
N ASP A 195 -18.52 26.20 14.46
CA ASP A 195 -18.97 24.82 14.36
C ASP A 195 -18.74 24.27 12.95
N LEU A 196 -17.61 23.58 12.78
CA LEU A 196 -17.24 22.97 11.51
C LEU A 196 -17.81 21.55 11.33
N THR A 197 -18.76 21.10 12.15
CA THR A 197 -19.37 19.77 12.03
C THR A 197 -20.27 19.62 10.80
N ALA A 198 -20.31 18.42 10.24
CA ALA A 198 -21.27 18.04 9.20
C ALA A 198 -22.66 17.76 9.81
N PRO A 199 -23.78 18.00 9.11
CA PRO A 199 -23.91 18.52 7.74
C PRO A 199 -23.87 20.07 7.67
N GLY A 200 -23.52 20.74 8.77
CA GLY A 200 -23.48 22.20 8.86
C GLY A 200 -22.37 22.83 8.00
N THR A 201 -21.33 22.09 7.69
CA THR A 201 -20.13 22.55 6.97
C THR A 201 -19.82 21.61 5.81
N PRO A 202 -19.29 22.07 4.66
CA PRO A 202 -18.99 21.19 3.55
C PRO A 202 -17.69 20.41 3.82
N TRP A 203 -17.81 19.10 4.01
CA TRP A 203 -16.65 18.20 4.15
C TRP A 203 -16.29 17.58 2.80
N ILE A 204 -15.03 17.72 2.41
CA ILE A 204 -14.44 17.05 1.25
C ILE A 204 -13.58 15.89 1.75
N TYR A 205 -13.94 14.67 1.36
CA TYR A 205 -13.28 13.45 1.83
C TYR A 205 -12.28 12.93 0.80
N TYR A 206 -11.02 12.80 1.18
CA TYR A 206 -9.95 12.30 0.31
C TYR A 206 -9.41 10.97 0.84
N GLY A 207 -9.03 10.08 -0.07
CA GLY A 207 -8.20 8.92 0.27
C GLY A 207 -7.54 8.31 -0.97
N GLY A 208 -6.42 7.62 -0.73
CA GLY A 208 -5.67 6.83 -1.71
C GLY A 208 -5.82 5.32 -1.45
N SER A 209 -5.83 4.47 -2.48
CA SER A 209 -5.86 3.01 -2.30
C SER A 209 -7.13 2.51 -1.59
N TYR A 210 -7.03 1.69 -0.54
CA TYR A 210 -8.17 1.33 0.32
C TYR A 210 -8.85 2.57 0.93
N ALA A 211 -8.08 3.58 1.35
CA ALA A 211 -8.66 4.86 1.78
C ALA A 211 -9.39 5.58 0.64
N GLY A 212 -8.98 5.39 -0.62
CA GLY A 212 -9.69 5.86 -1.81
C GLY A 212 -11.02 5.14 -2.02
N ALA A 213 -11.03 3.81 -1.88
CA ALA A 213 -12.27 3.04 -1.86
C ALA A 213 -13.20 3.53 -0.75
N ARG A 214 -12.65 3.80 0.45
CA ARG A 214 -13.40 4.42 1.54
C ARG A 214 -13.91 5.81 1.22
N ALA A 215 -13.16 6.67 0.54
CA ALA A 215 -13.65 7.99 0.15
C ALA A 215 -14.90 7.87 -0.75
N ALA A 216 -14.87 6.96 -1.72
CA ALA A 216 -16.03 6.64 -2.55
C ALA A 216 -17.20 6.06 -1.72
N HIS A 217 -16.93 5.08 -0.85
CA HIS A 217 -17.94 4.49 0.03
C HIS A 217 -18.57 5.52 0.97
N MET A 218 -17.77 6.41 1.57
CA MET A 218 -18.24 7.46 2.47
C MET A 218 -19.18 8.43 1.76
N ARG A 219 -18.89 8.77 0.50
CA ARG A 219 -19.78 9.62 -0.32
C ARG A 219 -21.14 8.96 -0.58
N VAL A 220 -21.16 7.64 -0.81
CA VAL A 220 -22.40 6.87 -1.06
C VAL A 220 -23.17 6.57 0.23
N LEU A 221 -22.48 6.21 1.31
CA LEU A 221 -23.08 5.77 2.57
C LEU A 221 -23.53 6.93 3.45
N TYR A 222 -22.80 8.04 3.45
CA TYR A 222 -23.06 9.20 4.30
C TYR A 222 -23.18 10.48 3.47
N PRO A 223 -24.10 10.54 2.49
CA PRO A 223 -24.11 11.62 1.51
C PRO A 223 -24.50 12.99 2.09
N ASP A 224 -25.15 13.00 3.25
CA ASP A 224 -25.48 14.23 3.99
C ASP A 224 -24.27 14.79 4.75
N LEU A 225 -23.33 13.92 5.17
CA LEU A 225 -22.15 14.34 5.92
C LEU A 225 -20.97 14.67 5.01
N VAL A 226 -20.78 13.89 3.95
CA VAL A 226 -19.71 14.06 2.98
C VAL A 226 -20.21 14.86 1.79
N PHE A 227 -19.86 16.14 1.72
CA PHE A 227 -20.34 17.01 0.66
C PHE A 227 -19.75 16.64 -0.72
N GLY A 228 -18.47 16.28 -0.75
CA GLY A 228 -17.78 15.75 -1.93
C GLY A 228 -16.66 14.79 -1.53
N ALA A 229 -16.21 13.95 -2.45
CA ALA A 229 -15.14 13.01 -2.20
C ALA A 229 -14.20 12.86 -3.41
N ILE A 230 -12.94 12.59 -3.12
CA ILE A 230 -11.88 12.31 -4.08
C ILE A 230 -11.33 10.93 -3.73
N ALA A 231 -11.58 9.98 -4.62
CA ALA A 231 -11.18 8.60 -4.51
C ALA A 231 -9.99 8.37 -5.46
N SER A 232 -8.78 8.46 -4.91
CA SER A 232 -7.54 8.27 -5.68
C SER A 232 -7.07 6.82 -5.63
N SER A 233 -6.74 6.23 -6.78
CA SER A 233 -6.29 4.82 -6.91
C SER A 233 -7.21 3.87 -6.16
N ALA A 234 -8.51 4.13 -6.29
CA ALA A 234 -9.52 3.65 -5.35
C ALA A 234 -9.93 2.23 -5.70
N VAL A 235 -9.46 1.26 -4.91
CA VAL A 235 -9.74 -0.16 -5.07
C VAL A 235 -11.18 -0.52 -4.65
N THR A 236 -12.17 -0.01 -5.38
CA THR A 236 -13.60 -0.15 -5.06
C THR A 236 -14.16 -1.52 -5.42
N HIS A 237 -13.45 -2.27 -6.27
CA HIS A 237 -13.73 -3.67 -6.57
C HIS A 237 -12.88 -4.58 -5.70
N ALA A 238 -13.48 -5.26 -4.73
CA ALA A 238 -12.84 -6.36 -4.02
C ALA A 238 -12.93 -7.65 -4.86
N ASP A 239 -11.78 -8.32 -5.08
CA ASP A 239 -11.71 -9.59 -5.79
C ASP A 239 -11.00 -10.66 -4.96
N ILE A 240 -11.34 -11.93 -5.18
CA ILE A 240 -10.68 -13.06 -4.55
C ILE A 240 -9.29 -13.29 -5.16
N THR A 241 -9.13 -13.12 -6.48
CA THR A 241 -7.89 -13.43 -7.19
C THR A 241 -7.40 -12.27 -8.05
N ASN A 242 -6.45 -11.51 -7.54
CA ASN A 242 -5.93 -10.34 -8.24
C ASN A 242 -4.67 -10.67 -9.08
N TRP A 243 -4.83 -11.44 -10.15
CA TRP A 243 -3.70 -11.73 -11.04
C TRP A 243 -3.37 -10.55 -11.97
N GLN A 244 -4.36 -9.69 -12.24
CA GLN A 244 -4.19 -8.51 -13.11
C GLN A 244 -3.18 -7.51 -12.54
N TYR A 245 -2.99 -7.46 -11.22
CA TYR A 245 -1.91 -6.68 -10.59
C TYR A 245 -0.55 -6.90 -11.27
N MET A 246 -0.16 -8.16 -11.46
CA MET A 246 1.11 -8.53 -12.09
C MET A 246 1.08 -8.34 -13.62
N GLU A 247 -0.10 -8.37 -14.22
CA GLU A 247 -0.29 -8.12 -15.66
C GLU A 247 -0.03 -6.66 -16.02
N VAL A 248 -0.47 -5.71 -15.19
CA VAL A 248 -0.17 -4.29 -15.39
C VAL A 248 1.34 -4.04 -15.33
N ILE A 249 2.04 -4.64 -14.36
CA ILE A 249 3.50 -4.55 -14.25
C ILE A 249 4.15 -5.15 -15.50
N ARG A 250 3.71 -6.34 -15.93
CA ARG A 250 4.25 -7.01 -17.13
C ARG A 250 4.08 -6.16 -18.40
N ARG A 251 2.92 -5.52 -18.59
CA ARG A 251 2.62 -4.70 -19.77
C ARG A 251 3.31 -3.34 -19.74
N SER A 252 3.56 -2.79 -18.56
CA SER A 252 4.06 -1.42 -18.38
C SER A 252 5.57 -1.35 -18.15
N ALA A 253 6.21 -2.44 -17.70
CA ALA A 253 7.65 -2.50 -17.54
C ALA A 253 8.38 -2.33 -18.88
N PRO A 254 9.66 -1.85 -18.87
CA PRO A 254 10.46 -1.79 -20.09
C PRO A 254 10.46 -3.14 -20.82
N GLU A 255 10.23 -3.14 -22.13
CA GLU A 255 9.99 -4.36 -22.94
C GLU A 255 11.06 -5.44 -22.71
N ALA A 256 12.33 -5.05 -22.68
CA ALA A 256 13.44 -5.97 -22.42
C ALA A 256 13.35 -6.60 -21.01
N CYS A 257 12.99 -5.81 -19.99
CA CYS A 257 12.84 -6.32 -18.63
C CYS A 257 11.67 -7.30 -18.52
N ALA A 258 10.51 -6.94 -19.07
CA ALA A 258 9.34 -7.81 -19.10
C ALA A 258 9.65 -9.17 -19.76
N ARG A 259 10.32 -9.15 -20.93
CA ARG A 259 10.76 -10.38 -21.61
C ARG A 259 11.76 -11.20 -20.77
N HIS A 260 12.71 -10.56 -20.09
CA HIS A 260 13.64 -11.27 -19.21
C HIS A 260 12.93 -11.91 -18.03
N LEU A 261 11.94 -11.24 -17.44
CA LEU A 261 11.13 -11.79 -16.35
C LEU A 261 10.31 -12.98 -16.82
N GLU A 262 9.57 -12.85 -17.91
CA GLU A 262 8.77 -13.93 -18.48
C GLU A 262 9.62 -15.18 -18.76
N ASN A 263 10.74 -15.01 -19.46
CA ASN A 263 11.65 -16.12 -19.77
C ASN A 263 12.25 -16.76 -18.50
N SER A 264 12.66 -15.92 -17.54
CA SER A 264 13.27 -16.42 -16.30
C SER A 264 12.28 -17.23 -15.48
N ILE A 265 11.05 -16.74 -15.32
CA ILE A 265 9.99 -17.45 -14.58
C ILE A 265 9.58 -18.74 -15.27
N GLN A 266 9.42 -18.73 -16.59
CA GLN A 266 9.13 -19.96 -17.36
C GLN A 266 10.24 -21.00 -17.20
N THR A 267 11.51 -20.56 -17.25
CA THR A 267 12.68 -21.44 -17.07
C THR A 267 12.74 -22.02 -15.66
N ILE A 268 12.54 -21.17 -14.65
CA ILE A 268 12.53 -21.55 -13.24
C ILE A 268 11.43 -22.59 -12.98
N ASP A 269 10.20 -22.32 -13.41
CA ASP A 269 9.07 -23.23 -13.27
C ASP A 269 9.34 -24.60 -13.93
N ALA A 270 9.99 -24.59 -15.11
CA ALA A 270 10.34 -25.81 -15.83
C ALA A 270 11.44 -26.62 -15.11
N VAL A 271 12.41 -25.95 -14.48
CA VAL A 271 13.48 -26.61 -13.72
C VAL A 271 12.96 -27.15 -12.39
N LEU A 272 12.11 -26.41 -11.67
CA LEU A 272 11.46 -26.88 -10.44
C LEU A 272 10.62 -28.13 -10.72
N ALA A 273 9.84 -28.14 -11.81
CA ALA A 273 9.02 -29.29 -12.21
C ALA A 273 9.81 -30.58 -12.50
N ARG A 274 11.11 -30.50 -12.82
CA ARG A 274 11.98 -31.68 -12.97
C ARG A 274 12.33 -32.32 -11.62
N GLY A 275 12.27 -31.56 -10.53
CA GLY A 275 12.62 -31.98 -9.19
C GLY A 275 14.08 -32.40 -9.03
N GLY A 276 14.39 -33.12 -7.96
CA GLY A 276 15.67 -33.79 -7.76
C GLY A 276 16.88 -32.84 -7.69
N PHE A 277 17.95 -33.15 -8.43
CA PHE A 277 19.16 -32.33 -8.45
C PHE A 277 18.94 -30.96 -9.14
N PRO A 278 18.33 -30.85 -10.34
CA PRO A 278 18.11 -29.56 -11.00
C PRO A 278 17.39 -28.51 -10.13
N SER A 279 16.31 -28.90 -9.44
CA SER A 279 15.60 -28.00 -8.51
C SER A 279 16.52 -27.54 -7.36
N ARG A 280 17.24 -28.45 -6.71
CA ARG A 280 18.18 -28.12 -5.63
C ARG A 280 19.33 -27.21 -6.08
N ALA A 281 19.89 -27.47 -7.26
CA ALA A 281 20.94 -26.65 -7.85
C ALA A 281 20.42 -25.23 -8.15
N LEU A 282 19.20 -25.13 -8.71
CA LEU A 282 18.55 -23.84 -8.93
C LEU A 282 18.35 -23.07 -7.62
N LYS A 283 17.73 -23.68 -6.59
CA LYS A 283 17.55 -23.03 -5.28
C LYS A 283 18.87 -22.55 -4.68
N ALA A 284 19.94 -23.35 -4.82
CA ALA A 284 21.27 -22.99 -4.32
C ALA A 284 21.85 -21.72 -5.01
N LEU A 285 21.62 -21.52 -6.32
CA LEU A 285 22.05 -20.31 -7.02
C LEU A 285 21.47 -19.04 -6.40
N PHE A 286 20.21 -19.10 -5.97
CA PHE A 286 19.49 -17.99 -5.31
C PHE A 286 19.84 -17.84 -3.83
N GLY A 287 20.64 -18.74 -3.25
CA GLY A 287 20.90 -18.78 -1.81
C GLY A 287 19.72 -19.35 -1.00
N LEU A 288 18.79 -20.04 -1.65
CA LEU A 288 17.53 -20.53 -1.08
C LEU A 288 17.48 -22.05 -0.94
N SER A 289 18.63 -22.73 -0.91
CA SER A 289 18.70 -24.21 -0.81
C SER A 289 18.09 -24.77 0.47
N GLY A 290 17.92 -23.94 1.49
CA GLY A 290 17.27 -24.31 2.75
C GLY A 290 15.74 -24.42 2.65
N LEU A 291 15.11 -23.93 1.58
CA LEU A 291 13.66 -23.98 1.43
C LEU A 291 13.17 -25.37 1.03
N GLU A 292 12.34 -25.96 1.88
CA GLU A 292 11.76 -27.29 1.66
C GLU A 292 10.77 -27.28 0.49
N HIS A 293 9.94 -26.24 0.40
CA HIS A 293 8.86 -26.16 -0.56
C HIS A 293 9.20 -25.27 -1.77
N ASP A 294 8.71 -25.65 -2.95
CA ASP A 294 8.99 -24.95 -4.22
C ASP A 294 8.14 -23.69 -4.39
N ASP A 295 6.96 -23.64 -3.79
CA ASP A 295 6.08 -22.46 -3.76
C ASP A 295 6.67 -21.36 -2.87
N ASP A 296 7.26 -21.68 -1.72
CA ASP A 296 8.00 -20.71 -0.90
C ASP A 296 9.20 -20.12 -1.66
N PHE A 297 9.96 -20.98 -2.36
CA PHE A 297 11.04 -20.52 -3.22
C PHE A 297 10.54 -19.56 -4.30
N ALA A 298 9.46 -19.93 -4.99
CA ALA A 298 8.85 -19.09 -6.02
C ALA A 298 8.31 -17.77 -5.45
N SER A 299 7.78 -17.81 -4.23
CA SER A 299 7.19 -16.64 -3.57
C SER A 299 8.27 -15.61 -3.22
N VAL A 300 9.45 -16.04 -2.73
CA VAL A 300 10.60 -15.14 -2.52
C VAL A 300 10.98 -14.39 -3.79
N LEU A 301 10.85 -15.03 -4.97
CA LEU A 301 11.22 -14.38 -6.23
C LEU A 301 10.29 -13.23 -6.58
N SER A 302 9.03 -13.23 -6.12
CA SER A 302 8.10 -12.12 -6.39
C SER A 302 8.50 -10.80 -5.73
N SER A 303 9.39 -10.82 -4.71
CA SER A 303 9.76 -9.66 -3.89
C SER A 303 10.10 -8.38 -4.69
N PRO A 304 10.90 -8.41 -5.77
CA PRO A 304 11.25 -7.19 -6.51
C PRO A 304 10.07 -6.58 -7.28
N LEU A 305 9.01 -7.36 -7.58
CA LEU A 305 7.86 -6.89 -8.34
C LEU A 305 7.02 -5.87 -7.54
N GLY A 306 6.96 -6.03 -6.21
CA GLY A 306 6.25 -5.10 -5.33
C GLY A 306 6.81 -3.67 -5.35
N TYR A 307 8.07 -3.48 -5.75
CA TYR A 307 8.65 -2.14 -5.90
C TYR A 307 8.02 -1.31 -7.01
N TRP A 308 7.26 -1.92 -7.93
CA TRP A 308 6.53 -1.18 -8.94
C TRP A 308 5.53 -0.21 -8.30
N GLN A 309 4.72 -0.67 -7.33
CA GLN A 309 3.76 0.17 -6.61
C GLN A 309 4.45 1.30 -5.82
N ALA A 310 5.68 1.06 -5.35
CA ALA A 310 6.45 2.03 -4.55
C ALA A 310 7.12 3.15 -5.37
N LYS A 311 6.89 3.20 -6.68
CA LYS A 311 7.34 4.34 -7.50
C LYS A 311 6.57 5.59 -7.08
N CYS A 312 7.25 6.72 -7.16
CA CYS A 312 6.63 8.03 -7.04
C CYS A 312 7.39 9.00 -7.95
N TRP A 313 6.68 9.99 -8.47
CA TRP A 313 7.31 11.06 -9.25
C TRP A 313 8.21 11.95 -8.37
N ASP A 314 7.92 12.04 -7.07
CA ASP A 314 8.78 12.72 -6.12
C ASP A 314 9.89 11.77 -5.62
N PRO A 315 11.17 12.03 -5.94
CA PRO A 315 12.27 11.18 -5.53
C PRO A 315 12.50 11.14 -4.02
N GLN A 316 11.87 12.03 -3.24
CA GLN A 316 11.90 11.94 -1.77
C GLN A 316 11.12 10.73 -1.25
N PHE A 317 10.04 10.36 -1.93
CA PHE A 317 9.11 9.32 -1.50
C PHE A 317 9.14 8.07 -2.39
N GLY A 318 9.63 8.19 -3.63
CA GLY A 318 9.66 7.11 -4.61
C GLY A 318 10.84 6.14 -4.47
N SER A 319 10.64 4.90 -4.92
CA SER A 319 11.67 3.86 -5.03
C SER A 319 12.12 3.65 -6.48
N THR A 320 13.43 3.47 -6.69
CA THR A 320 14.04 3.04 -7.97
C THR A 320 14.35 1.53 -8.00
N ALA A 321 13.96 0.79 -6.97
CA ALA A 321 14.43 -0.59 -6.79
C ALA A 321 13.92 -1.55 -7.89
N PHE A 322 12.78 -1.25 -8.52
CA PHE A 322 12.30 -2.00 -9.68
C PHE A 322 13.19 -1.76 -10.92
N GLU A 323 13.56 -0.50 -11.19
CA GLU A 323 14.48 -0.13 -12.26
C GLU A 323 15.85 -0.77 -12.04
N ASP A 324 16.39 -0.70 -10.82
CA ASP A 324 17.67 -1.31 -10.46
C ASP A 324 17.64 -2.83 -10.66
N PHE A 325 16.51 -3.46 -10.29
CA PHE A 325 16.28 -4.89 -10.55
C PHE A 325 16.27 -5.20 -12.05
N CYS A 326 15.54 -4.42 -12.85
CA CYS A 326 15.51 -4.57 -14.30
C CYS A 326 16.89 -4.41 -14.95
N GLU A 327 17.69 -3.44 -14.49
CA GLU A 327 19.05 -3.23 -14.98
C GLU A 327 19.93 -4.45 -14.69
N VAL A 328 19.89 -4.97 -13.46
CA VAL A 328 20.64 -6.17 -13.08
C VAL A 328 20.19 -7.36 -13.91
N LEU A 329 18.89 -7.56 -14.07
CA LEU A 329 18.32 -8.70 -14.81
C LEU A 329 18.78 -8.71 -16.28
N GLY A 330 18.73 -7.55 -16.94
CA GLY A 330 19.10 -7.38 -18.35
C GLY A 330 20.61 -7.27 -18.63
N LYS A 331 21.46 -7.28 -17.60
CA LYS A 331 22.91 -7.08 -17.76
C LYS A 331 23.59 -8.28 -18.41
N ALA A 332 23.70 -8.25 -19.73
CA ALA A 332 24.37 -9.28 -20.51
C ALA A 332 25.89 -9.35 -20.17
N PRO A 333 26.47 -10.55 -19.97
CA PRO A 333 27.91 -10.71 -19.73
C PRO A 333 28.78 -10.15 -20.86
N ALA A 334 28.26 -10.17 -22.08
CA ALA A 334 28.84 -9.52 -23.24
C ALA A 334 27.72 -8.87 -24.08
N GLY A 335 27.99 -7.69 -24.66
CA GLY A 335 26.96 -6.88 -25.30
C GLY A 335 26.20 -7.55 -26.45
N HIS A 336 26.81 -8.50 -27.17
CA HIS A 336 26.14 -9.24 -28.24
C HIS A 336 25.08 -10.22 -27.72
N LEU A 337 25.29 -10.79 -26.52
CA LEU A 337 24.37 -11.77 -25.93
C LEU A 337 23.01 -11.16 -25.58
N GLY A 338 22.98 -9.86 -25.25
CA GLY A 338 21.73 -9.15 -24.97
C GLY A 338 20.82 -9.00 -26.19
N ALA A 339 21.37 -9.11 -27.42
CA ALA A 339 20.62 -8.99 -28.67
C ALA A 339 20.16 -10.35 -29.23
N LEU A 340 20.59 -11.47 -28.65
CA LEU A 340 20.20 -12.81 -29.08
C LEU A 340 18.82 -13.19 -28.54
N GLU A 341 18.09 -14.00 -29.32
CA GLU A 341 16.79 -14.55 -28.92
C GLU A 341 16.91 -15.53 -27.75
N TYR A 342 15.86 -15.63 -26.93
CA TYR A 342 15.83 -16.60 -25.84
C TYR A 342 15.89 -18.03 -26.37
N GLY A 343 16.68 -18.88 -25.70
CA GLY A 343 16.96 -20.25 -26.13
C GLY A 343 18.17 -20.39 -27.06
N ASP A 344 18.81 -19.29 -27.44
CA ASP A 344 20.12 -19.33 -28.10
C ASP A 344 21.19 -19.93 -27.17
N GLU A 345 21.98 -20.87 -27.69
CA GLU A 345 23.01 -21.58 -26.91
C GLU A 345 24.06 -20.63 -26.31
N GLU A 346 24.37 -19.51 -26.96
CA GLU A 346 25.35 -18.54 -26.46
C GLU A 346 24.86 -17.78 -25.23
N ARG A 347 23.53 -17.72 -25.01
CA ARG A 347 22.94 -17.13 -23.80
C ARG A 347 22.96 -18.07 -22.61
N MET A 348 23.14 -19.37 -22.86
CA MET A 348 23.06 -20.42 -21.86
C MET A 348 24.41 -20.58 -21.14
N VAL A 349 24.37 -20.56 -19.82
CA VAL A 349 25.53 -20.76 -18.96
C VAL A 349 25.39 -22.12 -18.27
N ASP A 350 26.38 -22.98 -18.45
CA ASP A 350 26.47 -24.26 -17.76
C ASP A 350 26.74 -24.02 -16.27
N VAL A 351 25.79 -24.44 -15.42
CA VAL A 351 25.88 -24.37 -13.96
C VAL A 351 26.24 -25.71 -13.33
N GLY A 352 26.63 -26.69 -14.14
CA GLY A 352 27.08 -28.02 -13.73
C GLY A 352 26.02 -29.11 -13.90
N ASP A 353 26.50 -30.36 -14.01
CA ASP A 353 25.71 -31.59 -14.02
C ASP A 353 24.53 -31.60 -15.02
N GLY A 354 24.74 -30.99 -16.19
CA GLY A 354 23.79 -30.97 -17.30
C GLY A 354 22.66 -29.95 -17.17
N LEU A 355 22.77 -29.01 -16.23
CA LEU A 355 21.88 -27.84 -16.14
C LEU A 355 22.57 -26.64 -16.77
N ALA A 356 21.98 -26.11 -17.84
CA ALA A 356 22.34 -24.83 -18.41
C ALA A 356 21.16 -23.85 -18.24
N LEU A 357 21.44 -22.61 -17.87
CA LEU A 357 20.45 -21.57 -17.62
C LEU A 357 20.80 -20.30 -18.38
N ASP A 358 19.78 -19.57 -18.85
CA ASP A 358 19.99 -18.25 -19.44
C ASP A 358 20.65 -17.29 -18.42
N PHE A 359 21.54 -16.41 -18.88
CA PHE A 359 22.20 -15.43 -18.01
C PHE A 359 21.20 -14.58 -17.19
N SER A 360 19.99 -14.33 -17.69
CA SER A 360 18.98 -13.57 -16.95
C SER A 360 18.54 -14.30 -15.67
N VAL A 361 18.47 -15.63 -15.69
CA VAL A 361 18.16 -16.43 -14.49
C VAL A 361 19.29 -16.32 -13.46
N LEU A 362 20.54 -16.27 -13.92
CA LEU A 362 21.70 -16.10 -13.03
C LEU A 362 21.76 -14.69 -12.43
N ASN A 363 21.45 -13.67 -13.22
CA ASN A 363 21.34 -12.29 -12.74
C ASN A 363 20.20 -12.15 -11.73
N TYR A 364 19.07 -12.80 -11.96
CA TYR A 364 17.96 -12.86 -11.02
C TYR A 364 18.40 -13.53 -9.70
N ALA A 365 19.05 -14.68 -9.78
CA ALA A 365 19.59 -15.39 -8.62
C ALA A 365 20.55 -14.53 -7.81
N LYS A 366 21.42 -13.78 -8.50
CA LYS A 366 22.33 -12.82 -7.88
C LYS A 366 21.57 -11.70 -7.16
N TYR A 367 20.61 -11.08 -7.82
CA TYR A 367 19.82 -9.98 -7.23
C TYR A 367 19.09 -10.44 -5.96
N ILE A 368 18.39 -11.58 -6.02
CA ILE A 368 17.65 -12.13 -4.88
C ILE A 368 18.59 -12.43 -3.71
N ARG A 369 19.75 -13.03 -3.99
CA ARG A 369 20.75 -13.31 -2.95
C ARG A 369 21.27 -12.03 -2.28
N GLU A 370 21.54 -11.00 -3.07
CA GLU A 370 22.16 -9.76 -2.60
C GLU A 370 21.16 -8.80 -1.91
N ASN A 371 19.89 -8.79 -2.31
CA ASN A 371 18.91 -7.80 -1.86
C ASN A 371 17.76 -8.37 -1.01
N VAL A 372 17.50 -9.69 -1.10
CA VAL A 372 16.41 -10.34 -0.35
C VAL A 372 16.96 -11.31 0.68
N VAL A 373 17.72 -12.32 0.25
CA VAL A 373 18.24 -13.37 1.15
C VAL A 373 19.26 -12.80 2.14
N SER A 374 20.05 -11.81 1.73
CA SER A 374 21.02 -11.12 2.61
C SER A 374 20.39 -10.46 3.83
N ARG A 375 19.09 -10.18 3.81
CA ARG A 375 18.32 -9.61 4.94
C ARG A 375 18.00 -10.66 6.02
N CYS A 376 18.17 -11.94 5.71
CA CYS A 376 18.03 -13.06 6.64
C CYS A 376 19.40 -13.37 7.26
N THR A 377 19.76 -12.69 8.36
CA THR A 377 21.10 -12.79 8.97
C THR A 377 21.19 -13.78 10.12
N ASP A 378 20.18 -13.80 10.99
CA ASP A 378 20.23 -14.53 12.28
C ASP A 378 19.38 -15.81 12.30
N ASN A 379 18.63 -16.08 11.23
CA ASN A 379 17.74 -17.22 11.10
C ASN A 379 18.14 -18.08 9.89
N THR A 380 17.64 -19.31 9.86
CA THR A 380 17.71 -20.15 8.67
C THR A 380 16.82 -19.59 7.55
N VAL A 381 17.12 -19.97 6.31
CA VAL A 381 16.30 -19.58 5.15
C VAL A 381 14.84 -20.00 5.32
N GLU A 382 14.60 -21.21 5.86
CA GLU A 382 13.25 -21.72 6.13
C GLU A 382 12.52 -20.87 7.18
N GLU A 383 13.19 -20.47 8.26
CA GLU A 383 12.60 -19.59 9.27
C GLU A 383 12.31 -18.17 8.75
N CYS A 384 13.05 -17.70 7.75
CA CYS A 384 12.85 -16.37 7.16
C CYS A 384 11.77 -16.34 6.09
N PHE A 385 11.61 -17.40 5.31
CA PHE A 385 10.84 -17.38 4.07
C PHE A 385 9.87 -18.56 3.90
N GLY A 386 9.96 -19.60 4.74
CA GLY A 386 9.09 -20.76 4.70
C GLY A 386 7.72 -20.46 5.29
N SER A 387 6.65 -20.94 4.66
CA SER A 387 5.26 -20.60 5.06
C SER A 387 4.46 -21.78 5.63
N TYR A 388 5.12 -22.92 5.87
CA TYR A 388 4.48 -24.16 6.33
C TYR A 388 4.52 -24.37 7.86
N ASP A 389 5.32 -23.59 8.58
CA ASP A 389 5.24 -23.55 10.05
C ASP A 389 4.14 -22.59 10.50
N ASP A 390 2.99 -23.11 10.91
CA ASP A 390 1.85 -22.31 11.38
C ASP A 390 2.20 -21.51 12.66
N PHE A 391 3.12 -22.00 13.50
CA PHE A 391 3.41 -21.38 14.80
C PHE A 391 3.95 -19.95 14.66
N GLN A 392 4.60 -19.63 13.54
CA GLN A 392 5.13 -18.29 13.29
C GLN A 392 4.05 -17.22 13.11
N TYR A 393 2.78 -17.60 12.88
CA TYR A 393 1.67 -16.66 12.66
C TYR A 393 0.74 -16.53 13.88
N LEU A 394 1.05 -17.16 15.00
CA LEU A 394 0.18 -17.18 16.20
C LEU A 394 0.43 -16.03 17.18
N ALA A 395 1.49 -15.24 16.99
CA ALA A 395 1.73 -14.03 17.79
C ALA A 395 0.58 -13.02 17.57
N THR A 396 0.15 -12.36 18.65
CA THR A 396 -1.03 -11.46 18.65
C THR A 396 -0.81 -10.19 19.45
N ASP A 397 0.42 -9.88 19.85
CA ASP A 397 0.76 -8.60 20.45
C ASP A 397 0.56 -7.44 19.46
N LEU A 398 0.47 -6.22 20.00
CA LEU A 398 0.12 -5.02 19.23
C LEU A 398 1.20 -4.60 18.23
N ASP A 399 2.41 -5.16 18.31
CA ASP A 399 3.49 -4.96 17.35
C ASP A 399 3.33 -5.84 16.09
N GLN A 400 2.40 -6.80 16.08
CA GLN A 400 2.10 -7.67 14.94
C GLN A 400 1.21 -6.96 13.92
N THR A 401 1.60 -5.76 13.50
CA THR A 401 0.83 -4.86 12.63
C THR A 401 0.48 -5.50 11.28
N TRP A 402 1.30 -6.42 10.78
CA TRP A 402 1.02 -7.23 9.58
C TRP A 402 -0.31 -8.00 9.65
N ARG A 403 -0.85 -8.25 10.85
CA ARG A 403 -2.15 -8.91 11.06
C ARG A 403 -3.33 -8.03 10.69
N LEU A 404 -3.19 -6.70 10.70
CA LEU A 404 -4.31 -5.76 10.53
C LEU A 404 -4.87 -5.81 9.11
N TRP A 405 -4.03 -5.43 8.14
CA TRP A 405 -4.44 -5.46 6.74
C TRP A 405 -4.73 -6.88 6.27
N LEU A 406 -3.93 -7.87 6.70
CA LEU A 406 -4.20 -9.28 6.39
C LEU A 406 -5.57 -9.72 6.91
N PHE A 407 -6.01 -9.25 8.08
CA PHE A 407 -7.36 -9.57 8.59
C PHE A 407 -8.44 -8.99 7.68
N GLN A 408 -8.28 -7.76 7.19
CA GLN A 408 -9.21 -7.15 6.24
C GLN A 408 -9.26 -7.92 4.91
N VAL A 409 -8.10 -8.28 4.36
CA VAL A 409 -7.94 -9.17 3.20
C VAL A 409 -8.66 -10.50 3.43
N CYS A 410 -8.46 -11.15 4.57
CA CYS A 410 -9.03 -12.46 4.88
C CYS A 410 -10.54 -12.42 5.21
N THR A 411 -11.13 -11.25 5.48
CA THR A 411 -12.54 -11.13 5.88
C THR A 411 -13.43 -10.48 4.83
N GLN A 412 -13.01 -9.37 4.22
CA GLN A 412 -13.86 -8.56 3.33
C GLN A 412 -13.24 -8.28 1.96
N TRP A 413 -11.91 -8.16 1.84
CA TRP A 413 -11.29 -7.55 0.65
C TRP A 413 -10.73 -8.55 -0.36
N GLY A 414 -10.13 -9.66 0.09
CA GLY A 414 -9.40 -10.55 -0.82
C GLY A 414 -8.10 -9.90 -1.32
N TYR A 415 -7.94 -9.77 -2.62
CA TYR A 415 -6.71 -9.35 -3.31
C TYR A 415 -5.55 -10.34 -3.20
N PHE A 416 -5.84 -11.64 -3.22
CA PHE A 416 -4.77 -12.64 -3.31
C PHE A 416 -4.13 -12.58 -4.70
N THR A 417 -2.90 -12.07 -4.77
CA THR A 417 -2.17 -11.90 -6.02
C THR A 417 -1.65 -13.26 -6.50
N THR A 418 -2.14 -13.72 -7.65
CA THR A 418 -1.85 -15.08 -8.14
C THR A 418 -1.31 -15.06 -9.57
N ALA A 419 -0.73 -16.17 -10.01
CA ALA A 419 -0.44 -16.33 -11.44
C ALA A 419 -1.73 -16.33 -12.27
N PRO A 420 -1.67 -15.86 -13.54
CA PRO A 420 -2.84 -15.86 -14.42
C PRO A 420 -3.52 -17.24 -14.49
N PRO A 421 -4.86 -17.29 -14.50
CA PRO A 421 -5.60 -18.54 -14.47
C PRO A 421 -5.42 -19.37 -15.75
N ASP A 422 -5.22 -18.72 -16.91
CA ASP A 422 -4.85 -19.40 -18.15
C ASP A 422 -3.34 -19.71 -18.17
N PRO A 423 -2.94 -21.00 -18.18
CA PRO A 423 -1.53 -21.37 -18.22
C PRO A 423 -0.78 -20.92 -19.49
N ALA A 424 -1.50 -20.58 -20.57
CA ALA A 424 -0.94 -20.07 -21.81
C ALA A 424 -0.71 -18.56 -21.79
N HIS A 425 -1.30 -17.83 -20.83
CA HIS A 425 -1.10 -16.40 -20.69
C HIS A 425 0.34 -16.08 -20.24
N PRO A 426 1.03 -15.11 -20.87
CA PRO A 426 2.37 -14.68 -20.45
C PRO A 426 2.37 -14.23 -18.98
N ARG A 427 3.43 -14.55 -18.23
CA ARG A 427 3.47 -14.23 -16.78
C ARG A 427 4.87 -13.93 -16.28
N ILE A 428 4.93 -13.01 -15.33
CA ILE A 428 6.14 -12.64 -14.56
C ILE A 428 6.10 -13.18 -13.12
N LEU A 429 5.05 -13.92 -12.78
CA LEU A 429 4.86 -14.60 -11.50
C LEU A 429 4.81 -16.11 -11.73
N SER A 430 5.43 -16.91 -10.85
CA SER A 430 5.43 -18.37 -10.98
C SER A 430 4.03 -18.96 -10.88
N LYS A 431 3.74 -20.02 -11.66
CA LYS A 431 2.47 -20.77 -11.53
C LYS A 431 2.26 -21.45 -10.17
N LEU A 432 3.31 -21.53 -9.36
CA LEU A 432 3.23 -22.09 -8.01
C LEU A 432 2.54 -21.14 -7.03
N ILE A 433 2.46 -19.84 -7.38
CA ILE A 433 1.72 -18.84 -6.61
C ILE A 433 0.24 -18.93 -6.96
N THR A 434 -0.41 -19.85 -6.27
CA THR A 434 -1.84 -20.17 -6.44
C THR A 434 -2.67 -19.50 -5.34
N LEU A 435 -3.98 -19.38 -5.57
CA LEU A 435 -4.91 -18.93 -4.53
C LEU A 435 -4.78 -19.74 -3.23
N ALA A 436 -4.55 -21.05 -3.32
CA ALA A 436 -4.37 -21.89 -2.15
C ALA A 436 -3.07 -21.56 -1.38
N HIS A 437 -1.99 -21.20 -2.07
CA HIS A 437 -0.75 -20.75 -1.44
C HIS A 437 -0.95 -19.38 -0.76
N GLU A 438 -1.55 -18.43 -1.47
CA GLU A 438 -1.74 -17.06 -0.98
C GLU A 438 -2.74 -16.97 0.18
N SER A 439 -3.86 -17.70 0.09
CA SER A 439 -4.93 -17.61 1.09
C SER A 439 -4.72 -18.48 2.34
N LYS A 440 -3.76 -19.42 2.34
CA LYS A 440 -3.59 -20.35 3.47
C LYS A 440 -3.28 -19.61 4.78
N ILE A 441 -2.56 -18.49 4.69
CA ILE A 441 -2.18 -17.67 5.83
C ILE A 441 -3.39 -17.14 6.62
N CYS A 442 -4.55 -16.97 5.98
CA CYS A 442 -5.76 -16.57 6.69
C CYS A 442 -6.14 -17.56 7.80
N LYS A 443 -6.01 -18.87 7.54
CA LYS A 443 -6.30 -19.91 8.54
C LYS A 443 -5.17 -20.06 9.55
N GLN A 444 -3.92 -19.85 9.12
CA GLN A 444 -2.74 -19.95 9.99
C GLN A 444 -2.69 -18.80 11.00
N ALA A 445 -2.96 -17.57 10.54
CA ALA A 445 -2.89 -16.37 11.36
C ALA A 445 -4.12 -16.15 12.25
N PHE A 446 -5.32 -16.57 11.80
CA PHE A 446 -6.58 -16.28 12.49
C PHE A 446 -7.35 -17.55 12.88
N PRO A 447 -6.89 -18.31 13.88
CA PRO A 447 -7.66 -19.44 14.40
C PRO A 447 -9.03 -18.97 14.93
N PRO A 448 -10.08 -19.82 14.91
CA PRO A 448 -11.41 -19.44 15.37
C PRO A 448 -11.41 -18.89 16.80
N GLY A 449 -12.00 -17.70 16.97
CA GLY A 449 -12.22 -17.08 18.27
C GLY A 449 -13.54 -17.51 18.90
N LYS A 450 -13.82 -17.00 20.10
CA LYS A 450 -15.08 -17.23 20.83
C LYS A 450 -16.24 -16.43 20.25
N HIS A 451 -15.96 -15.23 19.75
CA HIS A 451 -16.93 -14.25 19.30
C HIS A 451 -16.90 -14.05 17.77
N PHE A 452 -15.78 -14.37 17.14
CA PHE A 452 -15.60 -14.23 15.71
C PHE A 452 -14.85 -15.40 15.09
N THR A 453 -15.18 -15.72 13.85
CA THR A 453 -14.47 -16.72 13.06
C THR A 453 -14.26 -16.12 11.67
N VAL A 454 -12.99 -16.00 11.26
CA VAL A 454 -12.66 -15.57 9.90
C VAL A 454 -13.26 -16.57 8.90
N PRO A 455 -13.98 -16.10 7.86
CA PRO A 455 -14.61 -16.99 6.90
C PRO A 455 -13.56 -17.79 6.12
N SER A 456 -13.98 -18.91 5.50
CA SER A 456 -13.03 -19.74 4.75
C SER A 456 -12.45 -19.06 3.51
N MET A 457 -13.16 -18.05 2.99
CA MET A 457 -12.77 -17.10 1.95
C MET A 457 -13.40 -15.74 2.30
N PRO A 458 -12.78 -14.60 1.93
CA PRO A 458 -13.33 -13.29 2.26
C PRO A 458 -14.66 -13.04 1.56
N ASN A 459 -15.53 -12.28 2.24
CA ASN A 459 -16.83 -11.88 1.72
C ASN A 459 -16.73 -10.60 0.89
N VAL A 460 -16.15 -10.71 -0.30
CA VAL A 460 -15.97 -9.57 -1.24
C VAL A 460 -17.28 -8.90 -1.65
N THR A 461 -18.40 -9.62 -1.57
CA THR A 461 -19.73 -9.05 -1.82
C THR A 461 -20.07 -7.91 -0.86
N ALA A 462 -19.57 -7.93 0.39
CA ALA A 462 -19.81 -6.85 1.34
C ALA A 462 -19.21 -5.50 0.89
N VAL A 463 -18.10 -5.55 0.15
CA VAL A 463 -17.46 -4.38 -0.45
C VAL A 463 -18.15 -4.01 -1.77
N ASN A 464 -18.26 -4.97 -2.69
CA ASN A 464 -18.71 -4.68 -4.07
C ASN A 464 -20.18 -4.19 -4.12
N MET A 465 -21.01 -4.57 -3.15
CA MET A 465 -22.39 -4.05 -3.08
C MET A 465 -22.48 -2.54 -2.85
N LEU A 466 -21.37 -1.87 -2.47
CA LEU A 466 -21.30 -0.41 -2.31
C LEU A 466 -21.10 0.34 -3.63
N GLY A 467 -20.93 -0.38 -4.74
CA GLY A 467 -20.93 0.20 -6.08
C GLY A 467 -19.91 -0.44 -7.02
N ASP A 468 -18.90 -1.14 -6.50
CA ASP A 468 -17.91 -1.87 -7.32
C ASP A 468 -17.24 -0.93 -8.35
N PHE A 469 -16.99 -1.41 -9.57
CA PHE A 469 -16.58 -0.64 -10.74
C PHE A 469 -17.58 0.43 -11.18
N ASP A 470 -18.85 0.37 -10.74
CA ASP A 470 -19.95 1.26 -11.13
C ASP A 470 -20.25 2.33 -10.06
N ILE A 471 -19.44 2.39 -8.99
CA ILE A 471 -19.66 3.34 -7.89
C ILE A 471 -19.68 4.78 -8.42
N ARG A 472 -20.74 5.51 -8.08
CA ARG A 472 -21.04 6.82 -8.65
C ARG A 472 -21.87 7.65 -7.68
N ALA A 473 -21.57 8.93 -7.57
CA ALA A 473 -22.36 9.91 -6.84
C ALA A 473 -22.02 11.32 -7.34
N GLU A 474 -22.94 12.28 -7.19
CA GLU A 474 -22.58 13.69 -7.38
C GLU A 474 -21.44 14.08 -6.43
N ARG A 475 -20.47 14.82 -6.96
CA ARG A 475 -19.27 15.29 -6.25
C ARG A 475 -18.40 14.12 -5.79
N LEU A 476 -18.29 13.07 -6.60
CA LEU A 476 -17.34 11.98 -6.44
C LEU A 476 -16.35 12.02 -7.60
N ALA A 477 -15.09 12.33 -7.30
CA ALA A 477 -13.99 12.21 -8.24
C ALA A 477 -13.36 10.82 -8.13
N ILE A 478 -13.13 10.16 -9.27
CA ILE A 478 -12.25 8.99 -9.38
C ILE A 478 -10.99 9.42 -10.12
N ILE A 479 -9.83 9.19 -9.51
CA ILE A 479 -8.53 9.56 -10.08
C ILE A 479 -7.60 8.36 -9.97
N ASP A 480 -7.09 7.82 -11.08
CA ASP A 480 -6.18 6.67 -11.03
C ASP A 480 -4.91 6.92 -11.86
N GLY A 481 -3.85 6.18 -11.57
CA GLY A 481 -2.66 6.15 -12.41
C GLY A 481 -2.83 5.25 -13.64
N GLU A 482 -2.34 5.68 -14.80
CA GLU A 482 -2.40 4.88 -16.02
C GLU A 482 -1.69 3.54 -15.89
N VAL A 483 -0.59 3.46 -15.14
CA VAL A 483 0.22 2.24 -14.96
C VAL A 483 0.22 1.76 -13.51
N ASP A 484 -0.82 2.13 -12.75
CA ASP A 484 -1.06 1.63 -11.40
C ASP A 484 -1.39 0.14 -11.43
N PRO A 485 -0.63 -0.72 -10.72
CA PRO A 485 -0.96 -2.14 -10.65
C PRO A 485 -2.32 -2.42 -10.00
N TRP A 486 -2.89 -1.47 -9.26
CA TRP A 486 -4.24 -1.56 -8.69
C TRP A 486 -5.36 -1.11 -9.62
N ARG A 487 -5.06 -0.47 -10.77
CA ARG A 487 -6.07 -0.01 -11.74
C ARG A 487 -7.12 -1.07 -12.11
N PRO A 488 -6.80 -2.37 -12.23
CA PRO A 488 -7.81 -3.41 -12.50
C PRO A 488 -8.91 -3.55 -11.44
N ASP A 489 -8.68 -3.07 -10.22
CA ASP A 489 -9.61 -3.12 -9.09
C ASP A 489 -10.29 -1.76 -8.83
N THR A 490 -10.10 -0.77 -9.72
CA THR A 490 -10.70 0.56 -9.63
C THR A 490 -11.74 0.78 -10.72
N PRO A 491 -12.55 1.86 -10.65
CA PRO A 491 -13.47 2.19 -11.73
C PRO A 491 -12.80 2.49 -13.09
N HIS A 492 -11.48 2.69 -13.16
CA HIS A 492 -10.72 2.76 -14.43
C HIS A 492 -10.21 1.39 -14.93
N SER A 493 -10.70 0.29 -14.35
CA SER A 493 -10.41 -1.07 -14.83
C SER A 493 -10.77 -1.25 -16.31
N GLU A 494 -10.03 -2.13 -17.00
CA GLU A 494 -10.39 -2.53 -18.38
C GLU A 494 -11.72 -3.30 -18.44
N ASP A 495 -12.18 -3.83 -17.30
CA ASP A 495 -13.47 -4.51 -17.14
C ASP A 495 -14.62 -3.56 -16.75
N ALA A 496 -14.30 -2.29 -16.43
CA ALA A 496 -15.27 -1.27 -16.07
C ALA A 496 -15.85 -0.53 -17.30
N ILE A 497 -17.00 0.11 -17.11
CA ILE A 497 -17.62 0.93 -18.16
C ILE A 497 -16.93 2.30 -18.20
N GLU A 498 -16.51 2.74 -19.39
CA GLU A 498 -16.00 4.10 -19.59
C GLU A 498 -17.03 5.16 -19.17
N ARG A 499 -16.55 6.25 -18.57
CA ARG A 499 -17.39 7.31 -18.03
C ARG A 499 -17.01 8.67 -18.61
N GLU A 500 -17.99 9.55 -18.67
CA GLU A 500 -17.73 10.95 -19.01
C GLU A 500 -17.05 11.65 -17.84
N ASP A 501 -15.91 12.26 -18.11
CA ASP A 501 -15.23 13.15 -17.17
C ASP A 501 -15.94 14.51 -17.11
N THR A 502 -16.53 14.82 -15.95
CA THR A 502 -17.30 16.06 -15.74
C THR A 502 -16.89 16.75 -14.44
N ILE A 503 -17.29 18.01 -14.25
CA ILE A 503 -17.05 18.71 -12.98
C ILE A 503 -17.80 18.04 -11.83
N SER A 504 -19.04 17.56 -12.03
CA SER A 504 -19.82 16.94 -10.96
C SER A 504 -19.33 15.53 -10.63
N GLU A 505 -18.82 14.82 -11.62
CA GLU A 505 -18.25 13.48 -11.49
C GLU A 505 -16.92 13.40 -12.26
N PRO A 506 -15.82 13.91 -11.67
CA PRO A 506 -14.52 13.86 -12.31
C PRO A 506 -14.03 12.43 -12.47
N PHE A 507 -13.47 12.12 -13.64
CA PHE A 507 -13.01 10.79 -13.98
C PHE A 507 -11.65 10.91 -14.68
N LYS A 508 -10.58 10.82 -13.90
CA LYS A 508 -9.23 11.25 -14.30
C LYS A 508 -8.25 10.09 -14.31
N LEU A 509 -7.48 9.98 -15.39
CA LEU A 509 -6.37 9.04 -15.49
C LEU A 509 -5.06 9.80 -15.67
N ILE A 510 -4.13 9.64 -14.74
CA ILE A 510 -2.83 10.33 -14.73
C ILE A 510 -1.86 9.58 -15.67
N PRO A 511 -1.39 10.18 -16.77
CA PRO A 511 -0.47 9.52 -17.69
C PRO A 511 0.82 9.09 -17.01
N ASN A 512 1.24 7.83 -17.22
CA ASN A 512 2.35 7.18 -16.51
C ASN A 512 2.28 7.23 -14.97
N GLY A 513 1.14 7.65 -14.40
CA GLY A 513 0.91 7.61 -12.97
C GLY A 513 0.91 6.17 -12.47
N VAL A 514 1.54 5.94 -11.32
CA VAL A 514 1.47 4.64 -10.63
C VAL A 514 0.43 4.77 -9.53
N HIS A 515 0.76 4.56 -8.26
CA HIS A 515 -0.23 4.50 -7.20
C HIS A 515 -0.43 5.88 -6.56
N HIS A 516 -1.64 6.43 -6.73
CA HIS A 516 -2.16 7.68 -6.15
C HIS A 516 -1.16 8.85 -6.18
N TYR A 517 -0.58 9.12 -7.36
CA TYR A 517 0.43 10.17 -7.54
C TYR A 517 -0.06 11.59 -7.22
N ASP A 518 -1.38 11.82 -7.28
CA ASP A 518 -2.06 13.08 -6.97
C ASP A 518 -2.11 13.41 -5.46
N GLU A 519 -1.68 12.49 -4.57
CA GLU A 519 -1.65 12.78 -3.14
C GLU A 519 -0.43 13.62 -2.72
N TYR A 520 0.68 13.43 -3.43
CA TYR A 520 1.97 14.08 -3.19
C TYR A 520 1.95 15.50 -3.75
N GLY A 521 2.70 16.43 -3.17
CA GLY A 521 2.79 17.78 -3.71
C GLY A 521 3.92 18.59 -3.12
N TYR A 522 4.37 19.59 -3.88
CA TYR A 522 5.37 20.54 -3.43
C TYR A 522 4.71 21.83 -2.92
N LEU A 523 5.40 22.53 -2.02
CA LEU A 523 4.98 23.86 -1.56
C LEU A 523 4.71 24.82 -2.74
N ASN A 524 5.56 24.75 -3.77
CA ASN A 524 5.38 25.47 -5.02
C ASN A 524 4.99 24.48 -6.14
N LEU A 525 3.72 24.50 -6.53
CA LEU A 525 3.19 23.58 -7.56
C LEU A 525 3.88 23.74 -8.91
N ALA A 526 4.43 24.91 -9.23
CA ALA A 526 5.14 25.12 -10.49
C ALA A 526 6.41 24.27 -10.63
N ASP A 527 6.92 23.71 -9.51
CA ASP A 527 8.10 22.85 -9.48
C ASP A 527 7.74 21.36 -9.68
N GLU A 528 6.45 21.01 -9.70
CA GLU A 528 5.98 19.64 -9.92
C GLU A 528 6.10 19.23 -11.41
N PRO A 529 6.11 17.93 -11.75
CA PRO A 529 6.01 17.49 -13.14
C PRO A 529 4.73 18.00 -13.82
N PRO A 530 4.72 18.26 -15.14
CA PRO A 530 3.57 18.83 -15.84
C PRO A 530 2.25 18.07 -15.65
N GLU A 531 2.32 16.74 -15.61
CA GLU A 531 1.18 15.83 -15.46
C GLU A 531 0.56 15.96 -14.05
N ILE A 532 1.42 16.20 -13.06
CA ILE A 532 1.04 16.41 -11.66
C ILE A 532 0.44 17.81 -11.46
N GLN A 533 1.05 18.84 -12.07
CA GLN A 533 0.48 20.19 -12.10
C GLN A 533 -0.93 20.19 -12.72
N GLN A 534 -1.12 19.41 -13.78
CA GLN A 534 -2.41 19.27 -14.44
C GLN A 534 -3.45 18.67 -13.48
N ILE A 535 -3.18 17.51 -12.89
CA ILE A 535 -4.17 16.84 -12.04
C ILE A 535 -4.50 17.68 -10.79
N HIS A 536 -3.51 18.30 -10.14
CA HIS A 536 -3.74 19.21 -9.02
C HIS A 536 -4.59 20.43 -9.41
N GLY A 537 -4.32 21.01 -10.59
CA GLY A 537 -5.12 22.10 -11.13
C GLY A 537 -6.57 21.70 -11.38
N GLU A 538 -6.80 20.50 -11.91
CA GLU A 538 -8.13 19.94 -12.13
C GLU A 538 -8.86 19.65 -10.81
N MET A 539 -8.16 19.14 -9.79
CA MET A 539 -8.69 18.93 -8.43
C MET A 539 -9.14 20.23 -7.77
N ILE A 540 -8.29 21.26 -7.82
CA ILE A 540 -8.65 22.59 -7.34
C ILE A 540 -9.91 23.09 -8.06
N LEU A 541 -9.98 22.91 -9.39
CA LEU A 541 -11.10 23.37 -10.19
C LEU A 541 -12.42 22.72 -9.75
N PHE A 542 -12.52 21.39 -9.77
CA PHE A 542 -13.79 20.73 -9.46
C PHE A 542 -14.22 20.93 -8.00
N VAL A 543 -13.28 20.92 -7.04
CA VAL A 543 -13.62 21.18 -5.63
C VAL A 543 -14.13 22.61 -5.46
N THR A 544 -13.51 23.58 -6.12
CA THR A 544 -13.95 24.98 -6.06
C THR A 544 -15.35 25.14 -6.67
N GLU A 545 -15.65 24.47 -7.79
CA GLU A 545 -16.99 24.49 -8.37
C GLU A 545 -18.04 23.85 -7.44
N TRP A 546 -17.73 22.71 -6.81
CA TRP A 546 -18.62 22.09 -5.82
C TRP A 546 -18.94 23.06 -4.68
N LEU A 547 -17.95 23.76 -4.15
CA LEU A 547 -18.15 24.72 -3.05
C LEU A 547 -18.94 25.97 -3.47
N LYS A 548 -18.94 26.34 -4.75
CA LYS A 548 -19.85 27.39 -5.26
C LYS A 548 -21.31 26.94 -5.19
N GLU A 549 -21.59 25.68 -5.54
CA GLU A 549 -22.95 25.10 -5.41
C GLU A 549 -23.41 25.12 -3.95
N TRP A 550 -22.54 24.72 -3.02
CA TRP A 550 -22.84 24.76 -1.59
C TRP A 550 -23.29 26.15 -1.13
N ASN A 551 -22.49 27.17 -1.45
CA ASN A 551 -22.79 28.55 -1.04
C ASN A 551 -24.09 29.08 -1.67
N ALA A 552 -24.39 28.72 -2.91
CA ALA A 552 -25.61 29.14 -3.60
C ALA A 552 -26.90 28.57 -2.95
N THR A 553 -26.82 27.40 -2.32
CA THR A 553 -27.99 26.80 -1.62
C THR A 553 -28.29 27.42 -0.26
N ARG A 554 -27.41 28.30 0.25
CA ARG A 554 -27.49 28.86 1.62
C ARG A 554 -27.55 30.39 1.68
N THR A 555 -27.48 31.07 0.53
CA THR A 555 -27.87 32.48 0.34
C THR A 555 -29.35 32.59 0.03
#